data_AF-A0A2T2U641-F1
#
_entry.id   AF-A0A2T2U641-F1
#
_cell.length_a   1.000
_cell.length_b   1.000
_cell.length_c   1.000
_cell.angle_alpha   90.00
_cell.angle_beta   90.00
_cell.angle_gamma   90.00
#
_symmetry.space_group_name_H-M   'P 1'
#
loop_
_entity.id
_entity.type
_entity.pdbx_description
1 polymer ?
#
loop_
_entity_poly.entity_id
_entity_poly.type
_entity_poly.pdbx_seq_one_letter_code
_entity_poly.pdbx_strand_id
1 'polypeptide(L)' 'EPIRLELLNILQEGGAMSVQEVVERSGQRQANVSKHLLRMARAGLLERRKEGVHVYYEIDDPVLPGLCLLVAGQLRQEGS' A
#
# COMPACT_ATOMS: atom_id res chain seq x y z
N GLU A 1 -4.81 -4.83 9.19
CA GLU A 1 -6.09 -4.45 8.54
C GLU A 1 -6.01 -4.93 7.10
N PRO A 2 -6.91 -5.83 6.66
CA PRO A 2 -6.79 -6.55 5.39
C PRO A 2 -6.62 -5.63 4.17
N ILE A 3 -7.38 -4.53 4.14
CA ILE A 3 -7.35 -3.58 3.02
C ILE A 3 -5.99 -2.94 2.80
N ARG A 4 -5.20 -2.64 3.85
CA ARG A 4 -3.88 -2.01 3.64
C ARG A 4 -2.91 -2.94 2.93
N LEU A 5 -2.94 -4.24 3.23
CA LEU A 5 -2.12 -5.22 2.55
C LEU A 5 -2.54 -5.38 1.10
N GLU A 6 -3.84 -5.39 0.84
CA GLU A 6 -4.39 -5.41 -0.52
C GLU A 6 -3.92 -4.21 -1.34
N LEU A 7 -4.04 -2.98 -0.81
CA LEU A 7 -3.59 -1.76 -1.50
C LEU A 7 -2.08 -1.74 -1.73
N LEU A 8 -1.28 -2.26 -0.78
CA LEU A 8 0.16 -2.41 -0.95
C LEU A 8 0.48 -3.40 -2.08
N ASN A 9 -0.20 -4.55 -2.15
CA ASN A 9 -0.01 -5.50 -3.24
C ASN A 9 -0.37 -4.89 -4.61
N ILE A 10 -1.46 -4.13 -4.68
CA ILE A 10 -1.87 -3.42 -5.91
C ILE A 10 -0.78 -2.45 -6.38
N LEU A 11 -0.20 -1.67 -5.46
CA LEU A 11 0.90 -0.75 -5.78
C LEU A 11 2.21 -1.47 -6.09
N GLN A 12 2.48 -2.61 -5.44
CA GLN A 12 3.64 -3.45 -5.71
C GLN A 12 3.61 -4.03 -7.13
N GLU A 13 2.42 -4.44 -7.60
CA GLU A 13 2.21 -5.00 -8.93
C GLU A 13 2.06 -3.92 -10.01
N GLY A 14 1.45 -2.78 -9.67
CA GLY A 14 1.09 -1.70 -10.60
C GLY A 14 2.07 -0.54 -10.67
N GLY A 15 3.00 -0.43 -9.72
CA GLY A 15 3.90 0.73 -9.57
C GLY A 15 3.19 1.97 -9.03
N ALA A 16 3.61 3.15 -9.48
CA ALA A 16 2.98 4.42 -9.12
C ALA A 16 1.56 4.51 -9.68
N MET A 17 0.55 4.61 -8.81
CA MET A 17 -0.86 4.67 -9.21
C MET A 17 -1.61 5.81 -8.52
N SER A 18 -2.58 6.39 -9.22
CA SER A 18 -3.52 7.36 -8.68
C SER A 18 -4.57 6.69 -7.79
N VAL A 19 -5.25 7.50 -6.95
CA VAL A 19 -6.35 7.01 -6.12
C VAL A 19 -7.44 6.32 -6.96
N GLN A 20 -7.71 6.82 -8.17
CA GLN A 20 -8.75 6.28 -9.03
C GLN A 20 -8.36 4.90 -9.59
N GLU A 21 -7.13 4.75 -10.07
CA GLU A 21 -6.64 3.45 -10.56
C GLU A 21 -6.61 2.39 -9.45
N VAL A 22 -6.24 2.79 -8.23
CA VAL A 22 -6.28 1.89 -7.07
C VAL A 22 -7.72 1.50 -6.72
N VAL A 23 -8.68 2.42 -6.78
CA VAL A 23 -10.11 2.13 -6.59
C VAL A 23 -10.64 1.13 -7.62
N GLU A 24 -10.28 1.33 -8.89
CA GLU A 24 -10.68 0.44 -9.99
C GLU A 24 -10.12 -0.97 -9.80
N ARG A 25 -8.88 -1.10 -9.34
CA ARG A 25 -8.25 -2.39 -9.07
C ARG A 25 -8.76 -3.07 -7.80
N SER A 26 -8.99 -2.33 -6.72
CA SER A 26 -9.38 -2.90 -5.43
C SER A 26 -10.90 -3.12 -5.30
N GLY A 27 -11.71 -2.49 -6.15
CA GLY A 27 -13.18 -2.49 -6.03
C GLY A 27 -13.71 -1.81 -4.77
N GLN A 28 -12.86 -1.08 -4.04
CA GLN A 28 -13.21 -0.42 -2.78
C GLN A 28 -13.74 0.99 -3.03
N ARG A 29 -14.47 1.55 -2.06
CA ARG A 29 -14.93 2.94 -2.14
C ARG A 29 -13.75 3.91 -2.09
N GLN A 30 -13.78 4.96 -2.91
CA GLN A 30 -12.74 5.98 -2.99
C GLN A 30 -12.39 6.65 -1.65
N ALA A 31 -13.39 6.94 -0.81
CA ALA A 31 -13.15 7.49 0.52
C ALA A 31 -12.34 6.54 1.42
N ASN A 32 -12.52 5.23 1.26
CA ASN A 32 -11.79 4.23 2.00
C ASN A 32 -10.34 4.13 1.49
N VAL A 33 -10.17 4.00 0.17
CA VAL A 33 -8.86 3.95 -0.49
C VAL A 33 -8.01 5.18 -0.16
N SER A 34 -8.55 6.38 -0.40
CA SER A 34 -7.82 7.63 -0.15
C SER A 34 -7.38 7.80 1.30
N LYS A 35 -8.24 7.44 2.26
CA LYS A 35 -7.92 7.46 3.69
C LYS A 35 -6.76 6.53 4.04
N HIS A 36 -6.76 5.31 3.50
CA HIS A 36 -5.71 4.33 3.77
C HIS A 36 -4.38 4.68 3.09
N LEU A 37 -4.41 5.10 1.82
CA LEU A 37 -3.22 5.56 1.11
C LEU A 37 -2.57 6.75 1.82
N LEU A 38 -3.36 7.75 2.23
CA LEU A 38 -2.84 8.90 2.97
C LEU A 38 -2.25 8.50 4.33
N ARG A 39 -2.87 7.55 5.04
CA ARG A 39 -2.33 7.03 6.30
C ARG A 39 -0.99 6.32 6.09
N MET A 40 -0.86 5.51 5.04
CA MET A 40 0.39 4.79 4.75
C MET A 40 1.50 5.74 4.27
N ALA A 41 1.17 6.73 3.45
CA ALA A 41 2.12 7.78 3.05
C ALA A 41 2.61 8.60 4.26
N ARG A 42 1.70 8.96 5.19
CA ARG A 42 2.09 9.63 6.45
C ARG A 42 2.95 8.76 7.37
N ALA A 43 2.89 7.45 7.22
CA ALA A 43 3.71 6.50 7.96
C ALA A 43 5.05 6.21 7.26
N GLY A 44 5.33 6.84 6.11
CA GLY A 44 6.56 6.62 5.33
C GLY A 44 6.60 5.27 4.60
N LEU A 45 5.45 4.63 4.37
CA LEU A 45 5.39 3.38 3.59
C LEU A 45 5.19 3.63 2.09
N LEU A 46 4.66 4.80 1.73
CA LEU A 46 4.36 5.16 0.36
C LEU A 46 4.91 6.55 0.07
N GLU A 47 5.54 6.68 -1.09
CA GLU A 47 5.81 7.97 -1.69
C GLU A 47 4.51 8.57 -2.22
N ARG A 48 4.38 9.89 -2.13
CA ARG A 48 3.17 10.62 -2.57
C ARG A 48 3.56 11.79 -3.46
N ARG A 49 3.25 11.69 -4.75
CA ARG A 49 3.54 12.74 -5.74
C ARG A 49 2.26 13.35 -6.28
N LYS A 50 2.17 14.68 -6.31
CA LYS A 50 1.11 15.38 -7.03
C LYS A 50 1.58 15.69 -8.45
N GLU A 51 0.80 15.29 -9.44
CA GLU A 51 1.09 15.51 -10.85
C GLU A 51 -0.17 16.04 -11.54
N GLY A 52 -0.15 17.34 -11.84
CA GLY A 52 -1.33 18.07 -12.31
C GLY A 52 -2.48 18.02 -11.28
N VAL A 53 -3.61 17.45 -11.71
CA VAL A 53 -4.81 17.27 -10.88
C VAL A 53 -4.83 15.94 -10.11
N HIS A 54 -3.91 15.02 -10.43
CA HIS A 54 -3.87 13.69 -9.83
C HIS A 54 -2.82 13.62 -8.70
N VAL A 55 -3.04 12.68 -7.79
CA VAL A 55 -2.09 12.31 -6.74
C VAL A 55 -1.78 10.85 -6.92
N TYR A 56 -0.51 10.55 -7.12
CA TYR A 56 0.05 9.22 -7.29
C TYR A 56 0.69 8.75 -5.99
N TYR A 57 0.55 7.46 -5.74
CA TYR A 57 1.16 6.73 -4.64
C TYR A 57 2.01 5.60 -5.20
N GLU A 58 3.18 5.40 -4.61
CA GLU A 58 4.12 4.34 -4.97
C GLU A 58 4.74 3.77 -3.69
N ILE A 59 5.19 2.52 -3.70
CA ILE A 59 5.93 1.97 -2.57
C ILE A 59 7.28 2.70 -2.46
N ASP A 60 7.54 3.26 -1.27
CA ASP A 60 8.85 3.82 -0.95
C ASP A 60 9.77 2.67 -0.51
N ASP A 61 10.78 2.32 -1.33
CA ASP A 61 11.72 1.24 -1.02
C ASP A 61 13.10 1.84 -0.70
N PRO A 62 13.57 1.70 0.55
CA PRO A 62 14.36 0.52 0.90
C PRO A 62 14.05 -0.07 2.30
N VAL A 63 12.78 -0.16 2.73
CA VAL A 63 12.42 -0.74 4.06
C VAL A 63 11.63 -2.05 3.96
N LEU A 64 11.18 -2.46 2.76
CA LEU A 64 10.33 -3.65 2.62
C LEU A 64 11.00 -5.02 2.90
N PRO A 65 12.33 -5.23 2.77
CA PRO A 65 12.90 -6.52 3.15
C PRO A 65 12.86 -6.79 4.66
N GLY A 66 12.91 -5.74 5.50
CA GLY A 66 13.03 -5.88 6.95
C GLY A 66 11.69 -6.19 7.66
N LEU A 67 10.59 -5.64 7.16
CA LEU A 67 9.26 -5.81 7.77
C LEU A 67 8.54 -7.08 7.30
N CYS A 68 8.80 -7.54 6.07
CA CYS A 68 8.33 -8.85 5.61
C CYS A 68 8.91 -10.01 6.42
N LEU A 69 10.16 -9.90 6.91
CA LEU A 69 10.77 -10.96 7.72
C LEU A 69 10.09 -11.14 9.09
N LEU A 70 9.62 -10.05 9.70
CA LEU A 70 8.92 -10.08 10.99
C LEU A 70 7.58 -10.81 10.88
N VAL A 71 6.77 -10.48 9.87
CA VAL A 71 5.45 -11.12 9.70
C VAL A 71 5.59 -12.58 9.20
N ALA A 72 6.56 -12.87 8.33
CA ALA A 72 6.84 -14.23 7.88
C ALA A 72 7.52 -15.12 8.95
N GLY A 73 8.07 -14.53 10.01
CA GLY A 73 8.56 -15.25 11.19
C GLY A 73 7.42 -15.72 12.09
N GLN A 74 6.43 -14.86 12.34
CA GLN A 74 5.27 -15.19 13.17
C GLN A 74 4.40 -16.31 12.58
N LEU A 75 4.19 -16.34 11.25
CA LEU A 75 3.40 -17.39 10.58
C LEU A 75 4.06 -18.78 10.60
N ARG A 76 5.35 -18.88 10.94
CA ARG A 76 6.07 -20.15 11.11
C ARG A 76 6.01 -20.73 12.52
N GLN A 77 5.53 -19.96 13.50
CA GLN A 77 5.47 -20.36 14.91
C GLN A 77 4.10 -20.94 15.33
N GLU A 78 3.10 -20.98 14.43
CA GLU A 78 1.79 -21.60 14.69
C GLU A 78 1.68 -23.03 14.13
N GLY A 79 2.81 -23.64 13.77
CA GLY A 79 2.89 -24.99 13.20
C GLY A 79 3.89 -25.91 13.90
N SER A 80 3.92 -25.92 15.23
CA SER A 80 4.58 -26.96 16.03
C SER A 80 3.72 -27.40 17.21
#